data_AF-A0A961SIL7-F1
#
_entry.id   AF-A0A961SIL7-F1
#
_cell.length_a   1.000
_cell.length_b   1.000
_cell.length_c   1.000
_cell.angle_alpha   90.00
_cell.angle_beta   90.00
_cell.angle_gamma   90.00
#
_symmetry.space_group_name_H-M   'P 1'
#
loop_
_entity.id
_entity.type
_entity.pdbx_description
1 polymer ?
#
loop_
_entity_poly.entity_id
_entity_poly.type
_entity_poly.pdbx_seq_one_letter_code
_entity_poly.pdbx_strand_id
1 'polypeptide(L)'
;RVEDDDNDDARKASEDQDEIGLGQISKAPATRLKLHLDLAPEDVDRESVSGVYVYPEWNVRTGQYLPAHVRVLSSAVEANSDGELLSHDTRSRTRIAAVRRQFEALRPGRISTPGHLDGDTLDLDRTVRALSDFRATGETDERIWRQTRAEQRDLAVSILLDVSRSTESAIPGSGHGGRTVIDVEREALAAFAWGLDACGDDFAIHAFSSLKRNRVYVQTAKQFAEPMSRQVEYRIGSLKPGFYTRLGAAIRHVSAELKRQARKRRLLLVITDGKPNDLDHYEGRHGVEDSRAAVLEARRGGHAVYGITVDRNAKAWFPRIFGEGGYTLVSDPDKLTIALPRIYRQLVGVGQ
;
A
#
# COMPACT_ATOMS: atom_id res chain seq x y z
N ARG A 1 31.40 -47.95 28.24
CA ARG A 1 32.12 -47.51 29.46
C ARG A 1 33.02 -46.37 28.98
N VAL A 2 32.51 -45.18 28.63
CA VAL A 2 31.77 -44.16 29.41
C VAL A 2 32.34 -44.01 30.80
N GLU A 3 32.93 -42.83 31.03
CA GLU A 3 33.30 -42.12 32.26
C GLU A 3 34.46 -41.19 31.84
N ASP A 4 34.55 -39.89 32.08
CA ASP A 4 33.67 -38.85 32.65
C ASP A 4 34.51 -37.56 32.47
N ASP A 5 34.30 -36.75 31.42
CA ASP A 5 35.14 -35.55 31.17
C ASP A 5 34.32 -34.25 31.03
N ASP A 6 33.02 -34.29 31.33
CA ASP A 6 32.11 -33.13 31.17
C ASP A 6 31.74 -32.45 32.50
N ASN A 7 32.43 -32.73 33.61
CA ASN A 7 32.02 -32.23 34.94
C ASN A 7 33.01 -31.28 35.64
N ASP A 8 34.16 -30.97 35.04
CA ASP A 8 35.16 -30.06 35.63
C ASP A 8 35.09 -28.61 35.09
N ASP A 9 34.51 -28.41 33.90
CA ASP A 9 34.27 -27.06 33.35
C ASP A 9 33.02 -26.38 33.94
N ALA A 10 32.10 -27.16 34.52
CA ALA A 10 30.89 -26.63 35.17
C ALA A 10 31.14 -26.10 36.60
N ARG A 11 32.25 -26.49 37.26
CA ARG A 11 32.60 -26.01 38.61
C ARG A 11 33.44 -24.72 38.59
N LYS A 12 34.27 -24.50 37.57
CA LYS A 12 35.05 -23.25 37.43
C LYS A 12 34.23 -22.03 37.05
N ALA A 13 33.04 -22.21 36.47
CA ALA A 13 32.14 -21.10 36.15
C ALA A 13 31.29 -20.62 37.35
N SER A 14 31.35 -21.31 38.50
CA SER A 14 30.53 -21.00 39.69
C SER A 14 31.30 -20.30 40.81
N GLU A 15 32.63 -20.19 40.75
CA GLU A 15 33.45 -19.53 41.78
C GLU A 15 33.89 -18.10 41.40
N ASP A 16 33.56 -17.61 40.21
CA ASP A 16 33.80 -16.21 39.77
C ASP A 16 32.58 -15.29 39.99
N GLN A 17 31.67 -15.66 40.89
CA GLN A 17 30.59 -14.80 41.38
C GLN A 17 30.82 -14.46 42.84
N ASP A 18 31.65 -13.45 43.10
CA ASP A 18 31.41 -12.39 44.08
C ASP A 18 32.67 -11.55 44.31
N GLU A 19 32.92 -10.59 43.41
CA GLU A 19 33.69 -9.41 43.78
C GLU A 19 33.23 -8.21 42.94
N ILE A 20 32.18 -7.52 43.39
CA ILE A 20 31.80 -6.21 42.86
C ILE A 20 32.79 -5.19 43.43
N GLY A 21 33.94 -5.06 42.78
CA GLY A 21 34.83 -3.92 42.97
C GLY A 21 34.15 -2.65 42.44
N LEU A 22 33.74 -1.76 43.35
CA LEU A 22 33.29 -0.40 43.00
C LEU A 22 34.47 0.45 42.52
N GLY A 23 34.94 0.18 41.30
CA GLY A 23 35.83 1.05 40.57
C GLY A 23 35.02 2.20 39.94
N GLN A 24 35.34 3.45 40.31
CA GLN A 24 34.85 4.62 39.59
C GLN A 24 35.43 4.64 38.17
N ILE A 25 34.72 4.05 37.22
CA ILE A 25 35.04 4.13 35.79
C ILE A 25 34.17 5.25 35.20
N SER A 26 34.77 6.41 34.97
CA SER A 26 34.16 7.56 34.33
C SER A 26 34.13 7.41 32.80
N LYS A 27 33.39 6.42 32.29
CA LYS A 27 32.97 6.36 30.87
C LYS A 27 31.65 5.60 30.76
N ALA A 28 30.58 6.32 30.44
CA ALA A 28 29.25 5.74 30.23
C ALA A 28 29.27 4.72 29.07
N PRO A 29 28.74 3.50 29.23
CA PRO A 29 28.63 2.55 28.14
C PRO A 29 27.59 3.03 27.12
N ALA A 30 28.04 3.26 25.88
CA ALA A 30 27.20 3.65 24.75
C ALA A 30 26.52 2.44 24.11
N THR A 31 25.72 1.70 24.87
CA THR A 31 24.82 0.68 24.31
C THR A 31 23.52 0.72 25.10
N ARG A 32 22.60 1.55 24.62
CA ARG A 32 21.20 1.55 25.04
C ARG A 32 20.57 0.28 24.47
N LEU A 33 20.72 -0.84 25.18
CA LEU A 33 19.98 -2.06 24.91
C LEU A 33 18.50 -1.76 25.22
N LYS A 34 17.77 -1.25 24.21
CA LYS A 34 16.32 -1.10 24.31
C LYS A 34 15.71 -2.49 24.21
N LEU A 35 15.53 -3.13 25.36
CA LEU A 35 14.59 -4.24 25.53
C LEU A 35 13.18 -3.72 25.18
N HIS A 36 12.77 -3.86 23.93
CA HIS A 36 11.38 -3.69 23.53
C HIS A 36 10.64 -4.99 23.82
N LEU A 37 10.18 -5.12 25.07
CA LEU A 37 9.23 -6.18 25.43
C LEU A 37 8.11 -5.66 26.34
N ASP A 38 7.66 -4.43 26.11
CA ASP A 38 6.37 -3.95 26.59
C ASP A 38 5.66 -3.25 25.44
N LEU A 39 4.40 -3.61 25.20
CA LEU A 39 3.53 -2.92 24.24
C LEU A 39 3.45 -1.44 24.64
N ALA A 40 3.48 -0.54 23.67
CA ALA A 40 3.00 0.81 23.92
C ALA A 40 1.48 0.73 24.22
N PRO A 41 0.94 1.50 25.18
CA PRO A 41 -0.49 1.49 25.50
C PRO A 41 -1.39 1.70 24.27
N GLU A 42 -0.91 2.50 23.30
CA GLU A 42 -1.59 2.75 22.02
C GLU A 42 -1.76 1.48 21.16
N ASP A 43 -0.86 0.50 21.27
CA ASP A 43 -0.97 -0.75 20.52
C ASP A 43 -1.97 -1.73 21.15
N VAL A 44 -2.17 -1.67 22.48
CA VAL A 44 -3.15 -2.49 23.21
C VAL A 44 -4.57 -2.08 22.86
N ASP A 45 -4.84 -0.78 22.83
CA ASP A 45 -6.18 -0.25 22.52
C ASP A 45 -6.59 -0.60 21.08
N ARG A 46 -5.62 -0.50 20.16
CA ARG A 46 -5.76 -0.91 18.75
C ARG A 46 -6.14 -2.38 18.58
N GLU A 47 -5.64 -3.30 19.42
CA GLU A 47 -6.02 -4.72 19.30
C GLU A 47 -7.51 -4.94 19.60
N SER A 48 -8.10 -4.17 20.53
CA SER A 48 -9.48 -4.39 21.01
C SER A 48 -10.56 -4.01 19.98
N VAL A 49 -10.28 -3.01 19.14
CA VAL A 49 -11.21 -2.50 18.11
C VAL A 49 -10.93 -3.13 16.73
N SER A 50 -9.89 -3.95 16.61
CA SER A 50 -9.49 -4.56 15.34
C SER A 50 -10.29 -5.81 14.98
N GLY A 51 -10.70 -5.92 13.72
CA GLY A 51 -11.18 -7.17 13.15
C GLY A 51 -10.04 -8.19 13.06
N VAL A 52 -10.29 -9.42 13.53
CA VAL A 52 -9.30 -10.50 13.57
C VAL A 52 -9.48 -11.44 12.39
N TYR A 53 -8.44 -11.58 11.58
CA TYR A 53 -8.40 -12.47 10.43
C TYR A 53 -7.21 -13.40 10.52
N VAL A 54 -7.32 -14.60 9.96
CA VAL A 54 -6.22 -15.56 9.96
C VAL A 54 -5.92 -16.02 8.53
N TYR A 55 -4.65 -16.02 8.17
CA TYR A 55 -4.17 -16.37 6.85
C TYR A 55 -3.12 -17.48 6.91
N PRO A 56 -3.03 -18.31 5.85
CA PRO A 56 -1.94 -19.25 5.73
C PRO A 56 -0.62 -18.52 5.41
N GLU A 57 0.48 -19.14 5.80
CA GLU A 57 1.83 -18.72 5.42
C GLU A 57 2.53 -19.82 4.64
N TRP A 58 3.22 -19.46 3.56
CA TRP A 58 3.98 -20.42 2.77
C TRP A 58 5.29 -20.77 3.46
N ASN A 59 5.51 -22.06 3.70
CA ASN A 59 6.76 -22.57 4.22
C ASN A 59 7.68 -22.98 3.08
N VAL A 60 8.75 -22.20 2.86
CA VAL A 60 9.72 -22.46 1.80
C VAL A 60 10.48 -23.78 1.98
N ARG A 61 10.69 -24.24 3.22
CA ARG A 61 11.48 -25.44 3.51
C ARG A 61 10.71 -26.70 3.19
N THR A 62 9.41 -26.73 3.51
CA THR A 62 8.54 -27.89 3.29
C THR A 62 7.78 -27.82 1.97
N GLY A 63 7.70 -26.64 1.34
CA GLY A 63 6.92 -26.43 0.11
C GLY A 63 5.41 -26.56 0.36
N GLN A 64 4.95 -26.26 1.57
CA GLN A 64 3.55 -26.40 1.99
C GLN A 64 3.08 -25.15 2.73
N TYR A 65 1.77 -24.93 2.74
CA TYR A 65 1.17 -23.87 3.54
C TYR A 65 1.02 -24.30 5.00
N LEU A 66 1.39 -23.40 5.90
CA LEU A 66 1.04 -23.46 7.31
C LEU A 66 -0.38 -22.89 7.45
N PRO A 67 -1.39 -23.73 7.71
CA PRO A 67 -2.77 -23.26 7.81
C PRO A 67 -2.94 -22.38 9.04
N ALA A 68 -3.75 -21.32 8.92
CA ALA A 68 -4.11 -20.43 10.02
C ALA A 68 -2.89 -19.92 10.84
N HIS A 69 -1.76 -19.67 10.18
CA HIS A 69 -0.49 -19.40 10.87
C HIS A 69 -0.32 -17.94 11.28
N VAL A 70 -0.86 -17.01 10.49
CA VAL A 70 -0.67 -15.58 10.68
C VAL A 70 -1.99 -14.91 11.01
N ARG A 71 -2.01 -14.12 12.07
CA ARG A 71 -3.15 -13.32 12.50
C ARG A 71 -2.97 -11.87 12.06
N VAL A 72 -3.93 -11.40 11.28
CA VAL A 72 -4.04 -10.01 10.82
C VAL A 72 -5.07 -9.28 11.66
N LEU A 73 -4.67 -8.13 12.20
CA LEU A 73 -5.51 -7.20 12.94
C LEU A 73 -5.85 -6.03 12.02
N SER A 74 -7.10 -6.00 11.55
CA SER A 74 -7.59 -4.99 10.63
C SER A 74 -8.33 -3.89 11.38
N SER A 75 -7.87 -2.64 11.29
CA SER A 75 -8.48 -1.49 11.96
C SER A 75 -8.62 -0.31 11.00
N ALA A 76 -9.48 0.66 11.35
CA ALA A 76 -9.48 1.95 10.68
C ALA A 76 -8.35 2.82 11.25
N VAL A 77 -7.73 3.65 10.41
CA VAL A 77 -6.82 4.68 10.91
C VAL A 77 -7.64 5.77 11.59
N GLU A 78 -7.32 6.07 12.85
CA GLU A 78 -7.88 7.22 13.53
C GLU A 78 -7.17 8.47 13.04
N ALA A 79 -7.95 9.46 12.60
CA ALA A 79 -7.40 10.77 12.28
C ALA A 79 -7.12 11.48 13.60
N ASN A 80 -5.86 11.81 13.87
CA ASN A 80 -5.56 12.69 14.98
C ASN A 80 -6.08 14.09 14.61
N SER A 81 -6.96 14.67 15.44
CA SER A 81 -7.40 16.06 15.31
C SER A 81 -6.24 17.06 15.40
N ASP A 82 -5.15 16.66 16.04
CA ASP A 82 -3.88 17.39 16.15
C ASP A 82 -2.91 17.06 15.00
N GLY A 83 -3.31 16.19 14.07
CA GLY A 83 -2.52 15.84 12.90
C GLY A 83 -2.34 17.05 11.99
N GLU A 84 -1.12 17.54 11.91
CA GLU A 84 -0.71 18.55 10.93
C GLU A 84 -1.12 18.10 9.53
N LEU A 85 -1.80 18.98 8.78
CA LEU A 85 -2.07 18.71 7.37
C LEU A 85 -0.73 18.45 6.69
N LEU A 86 -0.66 17.41 5.85
CA LEU A 86 0.51 17.16 4.99
C LEU A 86 0.92 18.41 4.18
N SER A 87 0.01 19.38 4.02
CA SER A 87 0.20 20.62 3.25
C SER A 87 0.61 21.87 4.07
N HIS A 88 1.67 21.81 4.88
CA HIS A 88 2.22 23.04 5.45
C HIS A 88 3.09 23.82 4.44
N ASP A 89 3.74 23.16 3.49
CA ASP A 89 4.60 23.84 2.51
C ASP A 89 3.87 24.19 1.20
N THR A 90 4.16 25.38 0.68
CA THR A 90 3.71 25.83 -0.64
C THR A 90 4.15 24.85 -1.72
N ARG A 91 5.34 24.24 -1.57
CA ARG A 91 5.84 23.22 -2.50
C ARG A 91 4.98 21.96 -2.51
N SER A 92 4.53 21.47 -1.34
CA SER A 92 3.65 20.29 -1.26
C SER A 92 2.31 20.55 -1.96
N ARG A 93 1.74 21.76 -1.79
CA ARG A 93 0.53 22.17 -2.54
C ARG A 93 0.76 22.23 -4.04
N THR A 94 1.89 22.77 -4.50
CA THR A 94 2.23 22.81 -5.93
C THR A 94 2.43 21.40 -6.49
N ARG A 95 3.07 20.49 -5.74
CA ARG A 95 3.24 19.08 -6.14
C ARG A 95 1.89 18.37 -6.27
N ILE A 96 1.01 18.51 -5.27
CA ILE A 96 -0.36 17.94 -5.32
C ILE A 96 -1.13 18.49 -6.52
N ALA A 97 -1.06 19.79 -6.78
CA ALA A 97 -1.72 20.40 -7.94
C ALA A 97 -1.14 19.91 -9.28
N ALA A 98 0.18 19.77 -9.37
CA ALA A 98 0.85 19.24 -10.56
C ALA A 98 0.46 17.78 -10.83
N VAL A 99 0.40 16.95 -9.77
CA VAL A 99 -0.07 15.57 -9.85
C VAL A 99 -1.53 15.53 -10.28
N ARG A 100 -2.40 16.34 -9.68
CA ARG A 100 -3.82 16.45 -10.07
C ARG A 100 -3.98 16.79 -11.56
N ARG A 101 -3.19 17.73 -12.09
CA ARG A 101 -3.19 18.09 -13.51
C ARG A 101 -2.73 16.94 -14.42
N GLN A 102 -1.78 16.12 -13.97
CA GLN A 102 -1.39 14.90 -14.71
C GLN A 102 -2.52 13.87 -14.75
N PHE A 103 -3.32 13.78 -13.68
CA PHE A 103 -4.50 12.92 -13.63
C PHE A 103 -5.70 13.45 -14.41
N GLU A 104 -5.84 14.76 -14.59
CA GLU A 104 -6.89 15.32 -15.46
C GLU A 104 -6.76 14.81 -16.90
N ALA A 105 -5.53 14.66 -17.41
CA ALA A 105 -5.25 14.07 -18.71
C ALA A 105 -5.53 12.55 -18.77
N LEU A 106 -5.70 11.91 -17.62
CA LEU A 106 -6.01 10.48 -17.49
C LEU A 106 -7.50 10.22 -17.28
N ARG A 107 -8.34 11.26 -17.22
CA ARG A 107 -9.78 11.08 -17.13
C ARG A 107 -10.26 10.25 -18.31
N PRO A 108 -11.13 9.26 -18.07
CA PRO A 108 -11.70 8.48 -19.17
C PRO A 108 -12.34 9.39 -20.21
N GLY A 109 -12.25 8.99 -21.47
CA GLY A 109 -12.88 9.69 -22.57
C GLY A 109 -14.38 9.82 -22.35
N ARG A 110 -14.95 10.92 -22.83
CA ARG A 110 -16.40 11.06 -22.93
C ARG A 110 -16.87 10.29 -24.17
N ILE A 111 -17.75 9.32 -23.98
CA ILE A 111 -18.39 8.61 -25.09
C ILE A 111 -19.69 9.31 -25.42
N SER A 112 -19.83 9.73 -26.67
CA SER A 112 -21.08 10.23 -27.23
C SER A 112 -21.83 9.08 -27.88
N THR A 113 -22.97 8.71 -27.32
CA THR A 113 -23.83 7.65 -27.85
C THR A 113 -25.03 8.28 -28.56
N PRO A 114 -25.37 7.87 -29.80
CA PRO A 114 -26.53 8.38 -30.53
C PRO A 114 -27.82 7.63 -30.17
N GLY A 115 -28.97 8.16 -30.60
CA GLY A 115 -30.25 7.43 -30.53
C GLY A 115 -31.01 7.62 -29.23
N HIS A 116 -30.89 8.80 -28.62
CA HIS A 116 -31.64 9.17 -27.41
C HIS A 116 -32.76 10.16 -27.74
N LEU A 117 -33.82 10.15 -26.93
CA LEU A 117 -34.95 11.09 -27.03
C LEU A 117 -34.59 12.50 -26.54
N ASP A 118 -33.52 12.62 -25.75
CA ASP A 118 -32.99 13.87 -25.23
C ASP A 118 -31.47 13.73 -25.03
N GLY A 119 -30.72 14.83 -25.10
CA GLY A 119 -29.27 14.79 -24.95
C GLY A 119 -28.57 16.12 -25.20
N ASP A 120 -27.24 16.09 -25.14
CA ASP A 120 -26.43 17.31 -25.17
C ASP A 120 -26.34 17.94 -26.56
N THR A 121 -26.44 17.11 -27.61
CA THR A 121 -26.25 17.53 -29.01
C THR A 121 -27.17 16.76 -29.94
N LEU A 122 -27.61 17.39 -31.02
CA LEU A 122 -28.38 16.73 -32.08
C LEU A 122 -27.47 15.83 -32.92
N ASP A 123 -27.90 14.60 -33.16
CA ASP A 123 -27.29 13.70 -34.11
C ASP A 123 -27.76 14.07 -35.52
N LEU A 124 -26.92 14.79 -36.28
CA LEU A 124 -27.27 15.29 -37.61
C LEU A 124 -27.72 14.17 -38.55
N ASP A 125 -27.04 13.01 -38.54
CA ASP A 125 -27.39 11.90 -39.42
C ASP A 125 -28.78 11.33 -39.10
N ARG A 126 -29.12 11.15 -37.82
CA ARG A 126 -30.45 10.69 -37.39
C ARG A 126 -31.51 11.76 -37.61
N THR A 127 -31.18 13.02 -37.38
CA THR A 127 -32.10 14.15 -37.60
C THR A 127 -32.49 14.25 -39.07
N VAL A 128 -31.51 14.14 -39.97
CA VAL A 128 -31.75 14.16 -41.43
C VAL A 128 -32.61 12.97 -41.86
N ARG A 129 -32.34 11.76 -41.33
CA ARG A 129 -33.18 10.59 -41.61
C ARG A 129 -34.60 10.76 -41.09
N ALA A 130 -34.77 11.12 -39.82
CA ALA A 130 -36.09 11.32 -39.21
C ALA A 130 -36.94 12.34 -39.99
N LEU A 131 -36.33 13.45 -40.43
CA LEU A 131 -37.03 14.46 -41.24
C LEU A 131 -37.38 13.95 -42.65
N SER A 132 -36.53 13.11 -43.24
CA SER A 132 -36.75 12.50 -44.55
C SER A 132 -37.87 11.47 -44.49
N ASP A 133 -37.86 10.61 -43.47
CA ASP A 133 -38.87 9.58 -43.22
C ASP A 133 -40.23 10.22 -42.93
N PHE A 134 -40.25 11.29 -42.13
CA PHE A 134 -41.47 12.05 -41.86
C PHE A 134 -42.09 12.64 -43.13
N ARG A 135 -41.27 13.17 -44.04
CA ARG A 135 -41.75 13.69 -45.33
C ARG A 135 -42.23 12.59 -46.28
N ALA A 136 -41.64 11.40 -46.21
CA ALA A 136 -41.97 10.29 -47.11
C ALA A 136 -43.18 9.47 -46.61
N THR A 137 -43.30 9.27 -45.31
CA THR A 137 -44.22 8.29 -44.69
C THR A 137 -45.15 8.89 -43.63
N GLY A 138 -44.84 10.07 -43.10
CA GLY A 138 -45.53 10.67 -41.96
C GLY A 138 -45.07 10.16 -40.59
N GLU A 139 -44.21 9.13 -40.54
CA GLU A 139 -43.63 8.60 -39.30
C GLU A 139 -42.23 9.19 -39.04
N THR A 140 -41.87 9.39 -37.77
CA THR A 140 -40.57 9.97 -37.38
C THR A 140 -39.98 9.24 -36.18
N ASP A 141 -38.66 8.98 -36.20
CA ASP A 141 -37.93 8.54 -35.01
C ASP A 141 -37.47 9.77 -34.22
N GLU A 142 -38.02 9.96 -33.03
CA GLU A 142 -37.69 11.09 -32.15
C GLU A 142 -36.33 10.93 -31.46
N ARG A 143 -35.67 9.79 -31.62
CA ARG A 143 -34.35 9.50 -31.03
C ARG A 143 -33.21 10.18 -31.78
N ILE A 144 -33.30 11.49 -31.94
CA ILE A 144 -32.37 12.33 -32.71
C ILE A 144 -31.24 12.92 -31.88
N TRP A 145 -31.18 12.64 -30.57
CA TRP A 145 -30.17 13.22 -29.69
C TRP A 145 -29.00 12.28 -29.44
N ARG A 146 -27.84 12.89 -29.16
CA ARG A 146 -26.65 12.22 -28.63
C ARG A 146 -26.48 12.57 -27.16
N GLN A 147 -26.20 11.56 -26.34
CA GLN A 147 -25.82 11.75 -24.94
C GLN A 147 -24.34 11.45 -24.75
N THR A 148 -23.66 12.39 -24.10
CA THR A 148 -22.25 12.31 -23.77
C THR A 148 -22.12 11.87 -22.32
N ARG A 149 -21.61 10.67 -22.10
CA ARG A 149 -21.36 10.13 -20.76
C ARG A 149 -19.88 9.91 -20.54
N ALA A 150 -19.41 10.18 -19.33
CA ALA A 150 -18.08 9.76 -18.93
C ALA A 150 -18.08 8.23 -18.84
N GLU A 151 -17.23 7.56 -19.62
CA GLU A 151 -17.05 6.13 -19.48
C GLU A 151 -16.31 5.86 -18.16
N GLN A 152 -16.97 5.31 -17.15
CA GLN A 152 -16.23 4.91 -15.96
C GLN A 152 -15.37 3.69 -16.29
N ARG A 153 -14.09 3.75 -15.91
CA ARG A 153 -13.22 2.58 -15.99
C ARG A 153 -13.76 1.50 -15.07
N ASP A 154 -13.80 0.27 -15.59
CA ASP A 154 -14.19 -0.89 -14.82
C ASP A 154 -13.00 -1.43 -13.99
N LEU A 155 -12.46 -0.57 -13.11
CA LEU A 155 -11.22 -0.77 -12.36
C LEU A 155 -11.42 -0.51 -10.87
N ALA A 156 -11.01 -1.49 -10.04
CA ALA A 156 -10.83 -1.31 -8.60
C ALA A 156 -9.34 -1.36 -8.25
N VAL A 157 -8.86 -0.36 -7.50
CA VAL A 157 -7.46 -0.24 -7.09
C VAL A 157 -7.34 -0.37 -5.57
N SER A 158 -6.52 -1.30 -5.09
CA SER A 158 -6.12 -1.32 -3.68
C SER A 158 -4.66 -0.94 -3.54
N ILE A 159 -4.37 0.02 -2.67
CA ILE A 159 -3.03 0.49 -2.38
C ILE A 159 -2.62 -0.05 -1.01
N LEU A 160 -1.51 -0.76 -0.96
CA LEU A 160 -0.91 -1.29 0.26
C LEU A 160 0.44 -0.60 0.50
N LEU A 161 0.46 0.30 1.47
CA LEU A 161 1.65 1.03 1.91
C LEU A 161 2.33 0.30 3.07
N ASP A 162 3.61 -0.01 2.94
CA ASP A 162 4.46 -0.45 4.03
C ASP A 162 4.83 0.75 4.90
N VAL A 163 4.48 0.70 6.19
CA VAL A 163 4.85 1.73 7.17
C VAL A 163 5.85 1.19 8.18
N SER A 164 6.64 0.18 7.86
CA SER A 164 7.63 -0.40 8.78
C SER A 164 8.84 0.50 9.05
N ARG A 165 9.67 0.16 10.05
CA ARG A 165 10.73 1.02 10.60
C ARG A 165 11.78 1.48 9.56
N SER A 166 11.90 0.82 8.41
CA SER A 166 12.77 1.30 7.31
C SER A 166 12.37 2.68 6.80
N THR A 167 11.09 3.05 6.93
CA THR A 167 10.53 4.33 6.46
C THR A 167 10.88 5.53 7.37
N GLU A 168 11.50 5.30 8.54
CA GLU A 168 12.01 6.36 9.44
C GLU A 168 13.32 6.99 8.95
N SER A 169 13.93 6.45 7.88
CA SER A 169 15.20 6.96 7.37
C SER A 169 15.07 8.43 6.96
N ALA A 170 15.92 9.30 7.52
CA ALA A 170 15.98 10.70 7.12
C ALA A 170 16.53 10.82 5.69
N ILE A 171 15.97 11.71 4.87
CA ILE A 171 16.43 11.91 3.49
C ILE A 171 17.83 12.54 3.52
N PRO A 172 18.85 11.96 2.84
CA PRO A 172 20.18 12.54 2.80
C PRO A 172 20.15 13.94 2.17
N GLY A 173 20.58 14.96 2.91
CA GLY A 173 20.67 16.35 2.43
C GLY A 173 19.57 17.29 2.94
N SER A 174 18.55 16.80 3.65
CA SER A 174 17.70 17.67 4.46
C SER A 174 18.41 17.96 5.79
N GLY A 175 18.76 19.22 6.05
CA GLY A 175 19.46 19.68 7.27
C GLY A 175 18.69 19.40 8.57
N HIS A 176 19.11 19.98 9.69
CA HIS A 176 18.69 19.72 11.10
C HIS A 176 17.19 19.96 11.46
N GLY A 177 16.29 19.38 10.66
CA GLY A 177 14.82 19.33 10.75
C GLY A 177 14.28 18.41 9.65
N GLY A 178 15.03 17.34 9.33
CA GLY A 178 14.96 16.63 8.06
C GLY A 178 13.67 15.84 7.87
N ARG A 179 13.05 16.01 6.69
CA ARG A 179 11.87 15.25 6.28
C ARG A 179 12.19 13.76 6.25
N THR A 180 11.28 12.96 6.78
CA THR A 180 11.42 11.51 6.74
C THR A 180 10.93 10.97 5.39
N VAL A 181 11.39 9.79 5.01
CA VAL A 181 10.89 9.09 3.81
C VAL A 181 9.37 8.91 3.89
N ILE A 182 8.84 8.55 5.06
CA ILE A 182 7.41 8.36 5.26
C ILE A 182 6.59 9.64 5.01
N ASP A 183 7.11 10.84 5.34
CA ASP A 183 6.40 12.09 5.06
C ASP A 183 6.21 12.32 3.55
N VAL A 184 7.24 12.02 2.78
CA VAL A 184 7.21 12.15 1.31
C VAL A 184 6.32 11.07 0.69
N GLU A 185 6.34 9.86 1.22
CA GLU A 185 5.44 8.78 0.78
C GLU A 185 3.97 9.10 1.08
N ARG A 186 3.67 9.63 2.27
CA ARG A 186 2.30 10.08 2.63
C ARG A 186 1.83 11.22 1.73
N GLU A 187 2.68 12.21 1.43
CA GLU A 187 2.35 13.28 0.48
C GLU A 187 2.09 12.74 -0.93
N ALA A 188 2.97 11.85 -1.42
CA ALA A 188 2.82 11.23 -2.73
C ALA A 188 1.54 10.39 -2.81
N LEU A 189 1.23 9.64 -1.75
CA LEU A 189 0.02 8.86 -1.63
C LEU A 189 -1.23 9.73 -1.59
N ALA A 190 -1.23 10.83 -0.84
CA ALA A 190 -2.35 11.78 -0.80
C ALA A 190 -2.59 12.43 -2.18
N ALA A 191 -1.52 12.86 -2.86
CA ALA A 191 -1.61 13.40 -4.22
C ALA A 191 -2.14 12.36 -5.22
N PHE A 192 -1.68 11.12 -5.10
CA PHE A 192 -2.12 10.00 -5.92
C PHE A 192 -3.60 9.65 -5.68
N ALA A 193 -4.04 9.62 -4.41
CA ALA A 193 -5.41 9.36 -4.02
C ALA A 193 -6.39 10.40 -4.60
N TRP A 194 -6.05 11.69 -4.51
CA TRP A 194 -6.81 12.76 -5.16
C TRP A 194 -6.85 12.61 -6.69
N GLY A 195 -5.76 12.10 -7.27
CA GLY A 195 -5.69 11.77 -8.69
C GLY A 195 -6.63 10.66 -9.13
N LEU A 196 -6.69 9.56 -8.37
CA LEU A 196 -7.60 8.43 -8.61
C LEU A 196 -9.06 8.86 -8.47
N ASP A 197 -9.38 9.61 -7.41
CA ASP A 197 -10.72 10.16 -7.18
C ASP A 197 -11.14 11.08 -8.34
N ALA A 198 -10.24 11.96 -8.81
CA ALA A 198 -10.50 12.82 -9.95
C ALA A 198 -10.70 12.05 -11.27
N CYS A 199 -10.18 10.83 -11.39
CA CYS A 199 -10.40 9.94 -12.54
C CYS A 199 -11.71 9.13 -12.43
N GLY A 200 -12.34 9.10 -11.25
CA GLY A 200 -13.52 8.30 -10.97
C GLY A 200 -13.23 6.81 -10.81
N ASP A 201 -12.00 6.44 -10.44
CA ASP A 201 -11.61 5.06 -10.19
C ASP A 201 -11.97 4.66 -8.75
N ASP A 202 -12.48 3.44 -8.53
CA ASP A 202 -12.78 2.95 -7.18
C ASP A 202 -11.48 2.50 -6.50
N PHE A 203 -11.18 3.04 -5.31
CA PHE A 203 -9.95 2.67 -4.62
C PHE A 203 -10.03 2.61 -3.10
N ALA A 204 -9.15 1.81 -2.51
CA ALA A 204 -8.91 1.74 -1.07
C ALA A 204 -7.42 1.91 -0.74
N ILE A 205 -7.14 2.41 0.46
CA ILE A 205 -5.79 2.65 0.95
C ILE A 205 -5.62 1.91 2.28
N HIS A 206 -4.62 1.05 2.33
CA HIS A 206 -4.23 0.31 3.51
C HIS A 206 -2.75 0.58 3.81
N ALA A 207 -2.43 0.70 5.09
CA ALA A 207 -1.08 0.71 5.61
C ALA A 207 -0.84 -0.58 6.39
N PHE A 208 0.35 -1.15 6.34
CA PHE A 208 0.65 -2.35 7.12
C PHE A 208 1.99 -2.28 7.84
N SER A 209 2.02 -2.96 8.98
CA SER A 209 3.24 -3.29 9.71
C SER A 209 3.01 -4.60 10.47
N SER A 210 4.04 -5.14 11.11
CA SER A 210 3.93 -6.41 11.83
C SER A 210 4.77 -6.44 13.08
N LEU A 211 4.35 -7.30 14.01
CA LEU A 211 5.06 -7.68 15.22
C LEU A 211 4.83 -9.18 15.48
N LYS A 212 5.66 -10.02 14.86
CA LYS A 212 5.49 -11.48 14.80
C LYS A 212 4.20 -11.88 14.08
N ARG A 213 4.02 -13.19 13.88
CA ARG A 213 2.86 -13.75 13.16
C ARG A 213 1.50 -13.43 13.77
N ASN A 214 1.44 -13.15 15.07
CA ASN A 214 0.16 -12.93 15.76
C ASN A 214 -0.35 -11.48 15.61
N ARG A 215 0.47 -10.55 15.13
CA ARG A 215 0.15 -9.13 15.10
C ARG A 215 0.62 -8.50 13.80
N VAL A 216 0.00 -8.90 12.70
CA VAL A 216 0.12 -8.16 11.45
C VAL A 216 -0.96 -7.09 11.44
N TYR A 217 -0.58 -5.83 11.62
CA TYR A 217 -1.50 -4.72 11.60
C TYR A 217 -1.76 -4.30 10.16
N VAL A 218 -3.03 -4.24 9.76
CA VAL A 218 -3.46 -3.67 8.49
C VAL A 218 -4.46 -2.56 8.79
N GLN A 219 -4.03 -1.32 8.65
CA GLN A 219 -4.83 -0.16 8.95
C GLN A 219 -5.43 0.43 7.67
N THR A 220 -6.74 0.62 7.66
CA THR A 220 -7.46 1.18 6.51
C THR A 220 -7.56 2.69 6.65
N ALA A 221 -6.84 3.42 5.79
CA ALA A 221 -6.92 4.87 5.71
C ALA A 221 -8.12 5.33 4.85
N LYS A 222 -8.50 4.54 3.84
CA LYS A 222 -9.67 4.80 2.99
C LYS A 222 -10.32 3.50 2.55
N GLN A 223 -11.63 3.39 2.66
CA GLN A 223 -12.39 2.27 2.12
C GLN A 223 -12.82 2.52 0.65
N PHE A 224 -13.19 1.46 -0.07
CA PHE A 224 -13.68 1.57 -1.46
C PHE A 224 -14.92 2.46 -1.59
N ALA A 225 -15.90 2.28 -0.70
CA ALA A 225 -17.17 3.03 -0.73
C ALA A 225 -17.05 4.45 -0.16
N GLU A 226 -15.91 4.80 0.43
CA GLU A 226 -15.70 6.11 1.03
C GLU A 226 -15.15 7.09 -0.02
N PRO A 227 -15.78 8.24 -0.27
CA PRO A 227 -15.24 9.24 -1.18
C PRO A 227 -13.95 9.88 -0.63
N MET A 228 -13.07 10.37 -1.51
CA MET A 228 -11.90 11.12 -1.04
C MET A 228 -12.35 12.41 -0.34
N SER A 229 -11.79 12.67 0.83
CA SER A 229 -12.11 13.84 1.64
C SER A 229 -10.90 14.30 2.44
N ARG A 230 -11.00 15.50 3.03
CA ARG A 230 -9.98 16.01 3.94
C ARG A 230 -9.76 15.07 5.14
N GLN A 231 -10.80 14.36 5.58
CA GLN A 231 -10.69 13.37 6.65
C GLN A 231 -9.77 12.20 6.26
N VAL A 232 -9.89 11.71 5.03
CA VAL A 232 -9.01 10.66 4.50
C VAL A 232 -7.56 11.18 4.41
N GLU A 233 -7.37 12.43 4.00
CA GLU A 233 -6.05 13.06 3.98
C GLU A 233 -5.43 13.15 5.38
N TYR A 234 -6.20 13.51 6.41
CA TYR A 234 -5.74 13.47 7.80
C TYR A 234 -5.36 12.07 8.27
N ARG A 235 -6.12 11.03 7.88
CA ARG A 235 -5.75 9.64 8.19
C ARG A 235 -4.45 9.24 7.51
N ILE A 236 -4.27 9.57 6.24
CA ILE A 236 -3.01 9.32 5.51
C ILE A 236 -1.85 10.04 6.21
N GLY A 237 -2.04 11.30 6.61
CA GLY A 237 -1.06 12.08 7.37
C GLY A 237 -0.71 11.49 8.73
N SER A 238 -1.66 10.79 9.36
CA SER A 238 -1.51 10.17 10.69
C SER A 238 -0.83 8.79 10.70
N LEU A 239 -0.42 8.26 9.53
CA LEU A 239 0.13 6.90 9.40
C LEU A 239 1.50 6.75 10.05
N LYS A 240 1.57 6.41 11.34
CA LYS A 240 2.86 6.28 12.05
C LYS A 240 3.69 5.09 11.53
N PRO A 241 5.04 5.20 11.52
CA PRO A 241 5.88 4.04 11.32
C PRO A 241 5.63 2.98 12.39
N GLY A 242 5.68 1.71 11.99
CA GLY A 242 5.60 0.51 12.81
C GLY A 242 6.90 -0.28 12.77
N PHE A 243 6.86 -1.54 13.21
CA PHE A 243 8.08 -2.32 13.45
C PHE A 243 8.60 -3.05 12.20
N TYR A 244 7.95 -4.14 11.82
CA TYR A 244 8.46 -5.14 10.86
C TYR A 244 7.54 -5.32 9.64
N THR A 245 7.98 -6.10 8.65
CA THR A 245 7.35 -6.25 7.34
C THR A 245 6.97 -7.71 7.02
N ARG A 246 5.81 -8.17 7.50
CA ARG A 246 5.22 -9.46 7.11
C ARG A 246 4.32 -9.31 5.87
N LEU A 247 4.96 -8.98 4.74
CA LEU A 247 4.29 -8.58 3.50
C LEU A 247 3.30 -9.62 2.94
N GLY A 248 3.61 -10.92 2.98
CA GLY A 248 2.75 -11.96 2.40
C GLY A 248 1.36 -11.99 3.03
N ALA A 249 1.26 -11.85 4.36
CA ALA A 249 -0.01 -11.80 5.07
C ALA A 249 -0.82 -10.53 4.73
N ALA A 250 -0.15 -9.38 4.63
CA ALA A 250 -0.79 -8.12 4.25
C ALA A 250 -1.34 -8.18 2.82
N ILE A 251 -0.57 -8.72 1.85
CA ILE A 251 -1.02 -8.95 0.47
C ILE A 251 -2.23 -9.87 0.46
N ARG A 252 -2.23 -10.99 1.20
CA ARG A 252 -3.38 -11.91 1.26
C ARG A 252 -4.62 -11.23 1.81
N HIS A 253 -4.47 -10.44 2.87
CA HIS A 253 -5.59 -9.71 3.47
C HIS A 253 -6.21 -8.72 2.47
N VAL A 254 -5.40 -7.83 1.91
CA VAL A 254 -5.88 -6.81 0.98
C VAL A 254 -6.39 -7.43 -0.33
N SER A 255 -5.77 -8.51 -0.80
CA SER A 255 -6.26 -9.30 -1.94
C SER A 255 -7.65 -9.88 -1.66
N ALA A 256 -7.91 -10.40 -0.46
CA ALA A 256 -9.23 -10.90 -0.09
C ALA A 256 -10.29 -9.78 -0.10
N GLU A 257 -9.93 -8.57 0.32
CA GLU A 257 -10.83 -7.41 0.26
C GLU A 257 -11.09 -6.93 -1.17
N LEU A 258 -10.04 -6.85 -1.97
CA LEU A 258 -10.10 -6.44 -3.38
C LEU A 258 -10.95 -7.41 -4.21
N LYS A 259 -10.88 -8.72 -3.91
CA LYS A 259 -11.70 -9.75 -4.57
C LYS A 259 -13.20 -9.53 -4.39
N ARG A 260 -13.63 -8.85 -3.32
CA ARG A 260 -15.06 -8.53 -3.08
C ARG A 260 -15.58 -7.43 -4.00
N GLN A 261 -14.70 -6.69 -4.70
CA GLN A 261 -15.12 -5.63 -5.60
C GLN A 261 -15.70 -6.18 -6.90
N ALA A 262 -16.81 -5.61 -7.34
CA ALA A 262 -17.54 -6.02 -8.55
C ALA A 262 -16.84 -5.65 -9.86
N ARG A 263 -15.82 -4.78 -9.80
CA ARG A 263 -15.08 -4.32 -10.98
C ARG A 263 -14.36 -5.47 -11.69
N LYS A 264 -14.38 -5.46 -13.03
CA LYS A 264 -13.72 -6.49 -13.85
C LYS A 264 -12.21 -6.48 -13.71
N ARG A 265 -11.60 -5.29 -13.75
CA ARG A 265 -10.15 -5.13 -13.53
C ARG A 265 -9.91 -4.82 -12.07
N ARG A 266 -8.96 -5.52 -11.46
CA ARG A 266 -8.54 -5.34 -10.06
C ARG A 266 -7.04 -5.17 -10.02
N LEU A 267 -6.57 -4.07 -9.44
CA LEU A 267 -5.15 -3.74 -9.33
C LEU A 267 -4.76 -3.61 -7.85
N LEU A 268 -3.75 -4.36 -7.44
CA LEU A 268 -3.10 -4.24 -6.14
C LEU A 268 -1.74 -3.57 -6.32
N LEU A 269 -1.62 -2.33 -5.85
CA LEU A 269 -0.37 -1.57 -5.79
C LEU A 269 0.27 -1.79 -4.42
N VAL A 270 1.50 -2.29 -4.38
CA VAL A 270 2.26 -2.48 -3.15
C VAL A 270 3.42 -1.49 -3.13
N ILE A 271 3.45 -0.59 -2.16
CA ILE A 271 4.52 0.40 -1.97
C ILE A 271 5.32 -0.03 -0.75
N THR A 272 6.59 -0.42 -0.94
CA THR A 272 7.46 -0.90 0.14
C THR A 272 8.94 -0.60 -0.13
N ASP A 273 9.62 -0.05 0.86
CA ASP A 273 11.07 0.23 0.87
C ASP A 273 11.88 -0.93 1.50
N GLY A 274 11.18 -1.82 2.22
CA GLY A 274 11.72 -2.82 3.12
C GLY A 274 11.74 -4.23 2.54
N LYS A 275 12.76 -5.00 2.91
CA LYS A 275 12.77 -6.45 2.68
C LYS A 275 11.77 -7.09 3.65
N PRO A 276 10.98 -8.10 3.23
CA PRO A 276 10.13 -8.85 4.15
C PRO A 276 10.98 -9.42 5.30
N ASN A 277 10.70 -8.96 6.52
CA ASN A 277 11.45 -9.28 7.73
C ASN A 277 10.56 -9.12 8.96
N ASP A 278 10.51 -10.10 9.86
CA ASP A 278 9.78 -10.09 11.14
C ASP A 278 10.54 -10.91 12.21
N LEU A 279 10.21 -10.70 13.49
CA LEU A 279 10.98 -11.21 14.65
C LEU A 279 10.98 -12.72 14.84
N ASP A 280 10.12 -13.48 14.16
CA ASP A 280 9.93 -14.93 14.35
C ASP A 280 10.44 -15.77 13.18
N HIS A 281 11.67 -15.48 12.72
CA HIS A 281 12.35 -16.13 11.60
C HIS A 281 11.68 -15.94 10.24
N TYR A 282 10.74 -15.00 10.13
CA TYR A 282 10.23 -14.54 8.85
C TYR A 282 11.26 -13.59 8.23
N GLU A 283 12.37 -14.13 7.73
CA GLU A 283 13.46 -13.34 7.19
C GLU A 283 14.14 -14.07 6.02
N GLY A 284 15.14 -13.41 5.42
CA GLY A 284 15.97 -14.08 4.43
C GLY A 284 15.19 -14.56 3.20
N ARG A 285 15.29 -15.86 2.91
CA ARG A 285 14.58 -16.52 1.81
C ARG A 285 13.11 -16.79 2.15
N HIS A 286 12.78 -17.04 3.42
CA HIS A 286 11.42 -17.41 3.84
C HIS A 286 10.44 -16.28 3.57
N GLY A 287 10.71 -15.08 4.09
CA GLY A 287 9.82 -13.93 3.89
C GLY A 287 9.66 -13.52 2.41
N VAL A 288 10.71 -13.71 1.61
CA VAL A 288 10.68 -13.44 0.16
C VAL A 288 9.80 -14.45 -0.57
N GLU A 289 9.95 -15.74 -0.27
CA GLU A 289 9.15 -16.80 -0.90
C GLU A 289 7.69 -16.79 -0.45
N ASP A 290 7.41 -16.45 0.81
CA ASP A 290 6.03 -16.26 1.25
C ASP A 290 5.36 -15.05 0.57
N SER A 291 6.07 -13.93 0.48
CA SER A 291 5.56 -12.76 -0.23
C SER A 291 5.33 -13.06 -1.71
N ARG A 292 6.24 -13.81 -2.34
CA ARG A 292 6.08 -14.29 -3.72
C ARG A 292 4.84 -15.19 -3.86
N ALA A 293 4.64 -16.14 -2.94
CA ALA A 293 3.46 -17.00 -2.94
C ALA A 293 2.17 -16.16 -2.85
N ALA A 294 2.12 -15.18 -1.94
CA ALA A 294 0.99 -14.26 -1.80
C ALA A 294 0.72 -13.44 -3.09
N VAL A 295 1.76 -12.95 -3.77
CA VAL A 295 1.61 -12.27 -5.08
C VAL A 295 1.03 -13.22 -6.13
N LEU A 296 1.52 -14.46 -6.20
CA LEU A 296 1.02 -15.47 -7.14
C LEU A 296 -0.42 -15.89 -6.83
N GLU A 297 -0.81 -15.94 -5.56
CA GLU A 297 -2.19 -16.17 -5.12
C GLU A 297 -3.10 -15.02 -5.56
N ALA A 298 -2.70 -13.77 -5.33
CA ALA A 298 -3.46 -12.60 -5.76
C ALA A 298 -3.63 -12.56 -7.30
N ARG A 299 -2.57 -12.88 -8.05
CA ARG A 299 -2.63 -12.99 -9.52
C ARG A 299 -3.57 -14.10 -10.00
N ARG A 300 -3.52 -15.28 -9.36
CA ARG A 300 -4.48 -16.37 -9.62
C ARG A 300 -5.91 -15.97 -9.28
N GLY A 301 -6.10 -15.06 -8.32
CA GLY A 301 -7.38 -14.42 -8.01
C GLY A 301 -7.87 -13.40 -9.06
N GLY A 302 -7.12 -13.17 -10.13
CA GLY A 302 -7.44 -12.21 -11.18
C GLY A 302 -6.97 -10.78 -10.90
N HIS A 303 -6.12 -10.57 -9.89
CA HIS A 303 -5.58 -9.25 -9.57
C HIS A 303 -4.30 -9.00 -10.36
N ALA A 304 -4.20 -7.83 -11.02
CA ALA A 304 -2.89 -7.30 -11.38
C ALA A 304 -2.18 -6.89 -10.09
N VAL A 305 -0.95 -7.34 -9.88
CA VAL A 305 -0.17 -6.99 -8.68
C VAL A 305 1.12 -6.32 -9.12
N TYR A 306 1.36 -5.12 -8.61
CA TYR A 306 2.50 -4.29 -9.00
C TYR A 306 3.21 -3.70 -7.79
N GLY A 307 4.52 -3.91 -7.72
CA GLY A 307 5.38 -3.42 -6.64
C GLY A 307 6.04 -2.09 -6.98
N ILE A 308 6.12 -1.18 -6.02
CA ILE A 308 6.85 0.08 -6.11
C ILE A 308 7.79 0.14 -4.92
N THR A 309 9.08 0.34 -5.18
CA THR A 309 10.08 0.46 -4.13
C THR A 309 10.92 1.71 -4.30
N VAL A 310 11.19 2.37 -3.19
CA VAL A 310 11.98 3.61 -3.12
C VAL A 310 13.39 3.26 -2.69
N ASP A 311 14.22 2.85 -3.63
CA ASP A 311 15.64 2.57 -3.41
C ASP A 311 16.44 2.96 -4.66
N ARG A 312 17.70 3.34 -4.47
CA ARG A 312 18.66 3.53 -5.56
C ARG A 312 19.10 2.21 -6.18
N ASN A 313 19.07 1.12 -5.42
CA ASN A 313 19.46 -0.20 -5.87
C ASN A 313 18.27 -1.15 -5.95
N ALA A 314 18.07 -1.77 -7.12
CA ALA A 314 17.13 -2.88 -7.25
C ALA A 314 17.64 -4.05 -6.40
N LYS A 315 17.11 -4.20 -5.19
CA LYS A 315 17.49 -5.31 -4.32
C LYS A 315 17.06 -6.63 -4.96
N ALA A 316 17.95 -7.63 -4.99
CA ALA A 316 17.74 -8.90 -5.69
C ALA A 316 16.47 -9.69 -5.28
N TRP A 317 15.89 -9.36 -4.12
CA TRP A 317 14.67 -9.98 -3.63
C TRP A 317 13.39 -9.37 -4.24
N PHE A 318 13.39 -8.12 -4.67
CA PHE A 318 12.18 -7.45 -5.17
C PHE A 318 11.68 -8.05 -6.50
N PRO A 319 12.54 -8.30 -7.51
CA PRO A 319 12.15 -9.03 -8.72
C PRO A 319 11.69 -10.45 -8.44
N ARG A 320 12.21 -11.07 -7.37
CA ARG A 320 11.82 -12.43 -6.97
C ARG A 320 10.39 -12.49 -6.44
N ILE A 321 9.91 -11.44 -5.76
CA ILE A 321 8.54 -11.35 -5.24
C ILE A 321 7.55 -11.03 -6.37
N PHE A 322 7.80 -9.97 -7.13
CA PHE A 322 6.83 -9.44 -8.10
C PHE A 322 7.01 -10.01 -9.51
N GLY A 323 8.12 -10.66 -9.81
CA GLY A 323 8.45 -11.13 -11.16
C GLY A 323 8.90 -10.01 -12.10
N GLU A 324 9.39 -10.40 -13.27
CA GLU A 324 9.82 -9.46 -14.31
C GLU A 324 8.66 -8.60 -14.81
N GLY A 325 8.90 -7.29 -14.97
CA GLY A 325 7.87 -6.33 -15.37
C GLY A 325 6.78 -6.05 -14.34
N GLY A 326 6.78 -6.72 -13.19
CA GLY A 326 5.79 -6.57 -12.12
C GLY A 326 6.12 -5.48 -11.11
N TYR A 327 7.12 -4.62 -11.38
CA TYR A 327 7.56 -3.62 -10.42
C TYR A 327 8.25 -2.40 -11.04
N THR A 328 8.34 -1.30 -10.27
CA THR A 328 9.17 -0.12 -10.58
C THR A 328 10.08 0.23 -9.41
N LEU A 329 11.34 0.56 -9.74
CA LEU A 329 12.31 1.15 -8.81
C LEU A 329 12.29 2.67 -8.94
N VAL A 330 12.04 3.35 -7.83
CA VAL A 330 12.12 4.81 -7.73
C VAL A 330 13.38 5.17 -6.95
N SER A 331 14.33 5.85 -7.60
CA SER A 331 15.64 6.16 -7.03
C SER A 331 15.63 7.11 -5.82
N ASP A 332 14.52 7.82 -5.63
CA ASP A 332 14.40 8.95 -4.70
C ASP A 332 12.93 9.11 -4.24
N PRO A 333 12.65 9.17 -2.93
CA PRO A 333 11.31 9.42 -2.41
C PRO A 333 10.64 10.64 -3.04
N ASP A 334 11.37 11.74 -3.28
CA ASP A 334 10.78 12.96 -3.86
C ASP A 334 10.22 12.72 -5.26
N LYS A 335 10.80 11.78 -6.01
CA LYS A 335 10.33 11.41 -7.35
C LYS A 335 9.08 10.54 -7.32
N LEU A 336 8.70 9.97 -6.18
CA LEU A 336 7.52 9.12 -6.06
C LEU A 336 6.24 9.89 -6.46
N THR A 337 6.15 11.16 -6.07
CA THR A 337 5.05 12.06 -6.44
C THR A 337 4.82 12.15 -7.95
N ILE A 338 5.90 12.14 -8.74
CA ILE A 338 5.86 12.22 -10.21
C ILE A 338 5.78 10.83 -10.86
N ALA A 339 6.36 9.82 -10.21
CA ALA A 339 6.41 8.45 -10.74
C ALA A 339 5.06 7.75 -10.63
N LEU A 340 4.34 7.89 -9.51
CA LEU A 340 3.06 7.20 -9.27
C LEU A 340 2.02 7.45 -10.37
N PRO A 341 1.75 8.69 -10.81
CA PRO A 341 0.81 8.94 -11.91
C PRO A 341 1.25 8.29 -13.22
N ARG A 342 2.58 8.30 -13.49
CA ARG A 342 3.14 7.73 -14.71
C ARG A 342 3.04 6.21 -14.73
N ILE A 343 3.35 5.56 -13.61
CA ILE A 343 3.22 4.11 -13.40
C ILE A 343 1.75 3.72 -13.56
N TYR A 344 0.83 4.44 -12.91
CA TYR A 344 -0.59 4.20 -13.02
C TYR A 344 -1.08 4.28 -14.46
N ARG A 345 -0.69 5.32 -15.21
CA ARG A 345 -1.01 5.45 -16.64
C ARG A 345 -0.55 4.24 -17.45
N GLN A 346 0.65 3.72 -17.19
CA GLN A 346 1.16 2.54 -17.89
C GLN A 346 0.33 1.30 -17.56
N LEU A 347 0.00 1.09 -16.28
CA LEU A 347 -0.77 -0.09 -15.85
C LEU A 347 -2.21 -0.08 -16.34
N VAL A 348 -2.83 1.10 -16.41
CA VAL A 348 -4.22 1.24 -16.86
C VAL A 348 -4.31 1.27 -18.39
N GLY A 349 -3.37 1.95 -19.06
CA GLY A 349 -3.35 2.17 -20.51
C GLY A 349 -2.93 0.98 -21.37
N VAL A 350 -2.19 0.01 -20.83
CA VAL A 350 -1.78 -1.22 -21.55
C VAL A 350 -2.96 -2.20 -21.77
N GLY A 351 -4.13 -1.92 -21.18
CA GLY A 351 -5.33 -2.76 -21.30
C GLY A 351 -6.43 -2.21 -22.19
N GLN A 352 -6.14 -1.26 -23.09
CA GLN A 352 -7.07 -0.81 -24.14
C GLN A 352 -6.68 -1.32 -25.51
#